data_AF-A0A7Y7Z6E8-F1
#
_entry.id   AF-A0A7Y7Z6E8-F1
#
_cell.length_a   1.000
_cell.length_b   1.000
_cell.length_c   1.000
_cell.angle_alpha   90.00
_cell.angle_beta   90.00
_cell.angle_gamma   90.00
#
_symmetry.space_group_name_H-M   'P 1'
#
loop_
_entity.id
_entity.type
_entity.pdbx_description
1 polymer ?
#
loop_
_entity_poly.entity_id
_entity_poly.type
_entity_poly.pdbx_seq_one_letter_code
_entity_poly.pdbx_strand_id
1 'polypeptide(L)'
;PTGWVDPLGLSPCPGEDKCKPTIEGTKANANEGGPLSPIPSDIPPKMGYHKEIFANKPVKPEDTTRKWDDFLGPGPHTNTNPRTGMPDLDRIVSGDAKRSIRYGSHEMNSKPSKHHYHEETWTLELKTNTMNVDNTVIRVPLLKK
;
A
#
# COMPACT_ATOMS: atom_id res chain seq x y z
N PRO A 1 0.68 28.46 10.95
CA PRO A 1 0.67 27.45 9.86
C PRO A 1 1.84 26.47 10.05
N THR A 2 1.56 25.32 10.65
CA THR A 2 2.54 24.23 10.83
C THR A 2 2.75 23.54 9.48
N GLY A 3 3.92 23.77 8.88
CA GLY A 3 4.34 23.13 7.64
C GLY A 3 4.43 21.62 7.82
N TRP A 4 3.87 20.90 6.85
CA TRP A 4 3.95 19.44 6.75
C TRP A 4 5.39 19.05 6.40
N VAL A 5 6.00 18.20 7.21
CA VAL A 5 7.34 17.64 6.97
C VAL A 5 7.14 16.19 6.53
N ASP A 6 7.63 15.86 5.33
CA ASP A 6 7.59 14.50 4.79
C ASP A 6 8.45 13.58 5.68
N PRO A 7 7.84 12.67 6.46
CA PRO A 7 8.58 11.82 7.39
C PRO A 7 9.28 10.65 6.70
N LEU A 8 9.09 10.48 5.38
CA LEU A 8 9.63 9.37 4.59
C LEU A 8 10.60 9.82 3.49
N GLY A 9 10.69 11.12 3.21
CA GLY A 9 11.61 11.69 2.24
C GLY A 9 11.39 11.19 0.80
N LEU A 10 10.15 10.82 0.47
CA LEU A 10 9.79 10.23 -0.82
C LEU A 10 9.33 11.27 -1.85
N SER A 11 9.15 12.52 -1.43
CA SER A 11 8.77 13.61 -2.32
C SER A 11 9.98 14.03 -3.17
N PRO A 12 9.95 13.91 -4.51
CA PRO A 12 11.00 14.48 -5.35
C PRO A 12 10.89 16.00 -5.27
N CYS A 13 11.81 16.66 -4.56
CA CYS A 13 11.88 18.10 -4.48
C CYS A 13 12.07 18.69 -5.89
N PRO A 14 11.14 19.53 -6.39
CA PRO A 14 11.36 20.26 -7.62
C PRO A 14 12.18 21.51 -7.29
N GLY A 15 13.47 21.49 -7.60
CA GLY A 15 14.32 22.69 -7.54
C GLY A 15 15.75 22.40 -7.10
N GLU A 16 16.71 22.75 -7.96
CA GLU A 16 18.14 22.73 -7.68
C GLU A 16 18.51 23.62 -6.46
N ASP A 17 19.52 23.17 -5.69
CA ASP A 17 20.40 23.96 -4.82
C ASP A 17 20.04 24.34 -3.37
N LYS A 18 19.27 23.55 -2.58
CA LYS A 18 19.08 23.88 -1.13
C LYS A 18 19.29 22.79 -0.07
N CYS A 19 19.88 21.64 -0.37
CA CYS A 19 20.23 20.66 0.67
C CYS A 19 21.74 20.66 0.99
N LYS A 20 22.18 21.58 1.86
CA LYS A 20 23.48 21.46 2.54
C LYS A 20 23.35 21.91 3.98
N PRO A 21 23.51 21.03 4.99
CA PRO A 21 23.64 21.47 6.37
C PRO A 21 25.10 21.86 6.65
N THR A 22 25.28 23.00 7.30
CA THR A 22 26.55 23.51 7.83
C THR A 22 26.49 23.46 9.36
N ILE A 23 27.64 23.18 9.98
CA ILE A 23 28.11 23.47 11.35
C ILE A 23 28.12 22.33 12.37
N GLU A 24 29.29 22.30 13.02
CA GLU A 24 29.92 21.42 14.00
C GLU A 24 29.20 21.23 15.36
N GLY A 25 29.39 20.03 15.93
CA GLY A 25 29.90 19.79 17.28
C GLY A 25 29.04 20.14 18.51
N THR A 26 28.65 19.11 19.29
CA THR A 26 28.99 18.94 20.73
C THR A 26 28.64 17.52 21.18
N LYS A 27 29.54 16.88 21.95
CA LYS A 27 29.42 15.52 22.51
C LYS A 27 28.29 15.41 23.54
N ALA A 28 27.52 14.32 23.48
CA ALA A 28 26.91 13.67 24.64
C ALA A 28 26.86 12.16 24.40
N ASN A 29 27.33 11.38 25.38
CA ASN A 29 27.40 9.93 25.35
C ASN A 29 26.21 9.39 26.16
N ALA A 30 25.37 8.52 25.59
CA ALA A 30 24.36 7.75 26.31
C ALA A 30 23.99 6.47 25.53
N ASN A 31 23.76 5.42 26.30
CA ASN A 31 23.83 3.99 25.98
C ASN A 31 22.84 3.42 24.94
N GLU A 32 23.21 2.20 24.53
CA GLU A 32 22.55 1.14 23.75
C GLU A 32 21.01 1.16 23.67
N GLY A 33 20.50 0.77 22.48
CA GLY A 33 19.21 0.09 22.36
C GLY A 33 18.08 0.80 21.62
N GLY A 34 18.35 1.55 20.55
CA GLY A 34 17.30 2.03 19.65
C GLY A 34 17.00 1.03 18.52
N PRO A 35 15.74 0.74 18.15
CA PRO A 35 15.45 -0.07 16.97
C PRO A 35 16.05 0.63 15.76
N LEU A 36 16.93 -0.07 15.04
CA LEU A 36 17.46 0.40 13.77
C LEU A 36 16.27 0.74 12.87
N SER A 37 16.06 2.04 12.64
CA SER A 37 15.14 2.48 11.61
C SER A 37 15.66 1.90 10.29
N PRO A 38 14.82 1.19 9.53
CA PRO A 38 15.29 0.55 8.31
C PRO A 38 15.81 1.62 7.36
N ILE A 39 17.03 1.43 6.89
CA ILE A 39 17.59 2.20 5.79
C ILE A 39 16.67 1.94 4.58
N PRO A 40 16.07 2.98 3.97
CA PRO A 40 15.32 2.82 2.74
C PRO A 40 16.27 2.25 1.70
N SER A 41 16.01 1.02 1.28
CA SER A 41 16.76 0.40 0.20
C SER A 41 16.16 0.90 -1.12
N ASP A 42 16.97 1.50 -1.99
CA ASP A 42 16.58 1.88 -3.37
C ASP A 42 16.15 0.67 -4.23
N ILE A 43 16.38 -0.55 -3.71
CA ILE A 43 15.96 -1.79 -4.31
C ILE A 43 14.53 -2.11 -3.85
N PRO A 44 13.55 -2.21 -4.78
CA PRO A 44 12.17 -2.56 -4.42
C PRO A 44 12.14 -3.90 -3.69
N PRO A 45 11.29 -4.06 -2.67
CA PRO A 45 11.17 -5.30 -1.94
C PRO A 45 10.92 -6.50 -2.85
N LYS A 46 11.55 -7.62 -2.51
CA LYS A 46 11.28 -8.91 -3.15
C LYS A 46 9.83 -9.31 -2.86
N MET A 47 9.21 -10.03 -3.78
CA MET A 47 7.89 -10.61 -3.53
C MET A 47 8.04 -11.71 -2.47
N GLY A 48 7.25 -11.62 -1.41
CA GLY A 48 7.15 -12.62 -0.37
C GLY A 48 6.06 -13.63 -0.64
N TYR A 49 5.36 -14.05 0.40
CA TYR A 49 4.15 -14.85 0.21
C TYR A 49 3.04 -14.00 -0.40
N HIS A 50 2.19 -14.64 -1.19
CA HIS A 50 0.94 -14.08 -1.68
C HIS A 50 -0.16 -15.09 -1.39
N LYS A 51 -0.81 -14.95 -0.23
CA LYS A 51 -1.79 -15.91 0.27
C LYS A 51 -3.18 -15.46 -0.12
N GLU A 52 -3.84 -16.25 -0.95
CA GLU A 52 -5.23 -16.00 -1.34
C GLU A 52 -6.20 -16.78 -0.45
N ILE A 53 -7.20 -16.09 0.10
CA ILE A 53 -8.31 -16.67 0.85
C ILE A 53 -9.64 -16.10 0.36
N PHE A 54 -10.75 -16.83 0.56
CA PHE A 54 -12.07 -16.30 0.27
C PHE A 54 -12.69 -15.67 1.51
N ALA A 55 -13.33 -14.52 1.36
CA ALA A 55 -14.17 -13.99 2.43
C ALA A 55 -15.35 -14.90 2.71
N ASN A 56 -15.72 -14.96 4.00
CA ASN A 56 -16.80 -15.81 4.48
C ASN A 56 -18.17 -15.44 3.88
N LYS A 57 -18.37 -14.17 3.51
CA LYS A 57 -19.64 -13.67 2.97
C LYS A 57 -19.41 -12.89 1.69
N PRO A 58 -20.28 -13.07 0.68
CA PRO A 58 -20.32 -12.19 -0.49
C PRO A 58 -20.82 -10.81 -0.09
N VAL A 59 -20.53 -9.84 -0.93
CA VAL A 59 -20.94 -8.45 -0.80
C VAL A 59 -21.90 -8.11 -1.93
N LYS A 60 -22.90 -7.29 -1.64
CA LYS A 60 -23.84 -6.84 -2.66
C LYS A 60 -23.18 -5.80 -3.56
N PRO A 61 -23.51 -5.76 -4.86
CA PRO A 61 -22.94 -4.76 -5.76
C PRO A 61 -23.13 -3.33 -5.25
N GLU A 62 -24.28 -3.03 -4.65
CA GLU A 62 -24.62 -1.69 -4.16
C GLU A 62 -23.79 -1.27 -2.94
N ASP A 63 -23.33 -2.25 -2.15
CA ASP A 63 -22.52 -2.03 -0.94
C ASP A 63 -21.01 -2.07 -1.21
N THR A 64 -20.60 -2.38 -2.45
CA THR A 64 -19.19 -2.67 -2.78
C THR A 64 -18.29 -1.46 -2.59
N THR A 65 -18.67 -0.29 -3.11
CA THR A 65 -17.87 0.94 -2.99
C THR A 65 -17.70 1.35 -1.52
N ARG A 66 -18.76 1.27 -0.71
CA ARG A 66 -18.68 1.57 0.72
C ARG A 66 -17.71 0.64 1.44
N LYS A 67 -17.73 -0.66 1.11
CA LYS A 67 -16.78 -1.61 1.69
C LYS A 67 -15.34 -1.34 1.26
N TRP A 68 -15.11 -0.85 0.04
CA TRP A 68 -13.80 -0.42 -0.40
C TRP A 68 -13.32 0.78 0.42
N ASP A 69 -14.17 1.79 0.63
CA ASP A 69 -13.84 2.96 1.45
C ASP A 69 -13.49 2.56 2.89
N ASP A 70 -14.30 1.69 3.50
CA ASP A 70 -14.07 1.16 4.86
C ASP A 70 -12.74 0.38 4.93
N PHE A 71 -12.43 -0.42 3.90
CA PHE A 71 -11.21 -1.22 3.85
C PHE A 71 -9.97 -0.35 3.62
N LEU A 72 -9.97 0.53 2.61
CA LEU A 72 -8.85 1.39 2.27
C LEU A 72 -8.59 2.45 3.37
N GLY A 73 -9.65 2.86 4.05
CA GLY A 73 -9.62 3.89 5.07
C GLY A 73 -9.61 5.31 4.49
N PRO A 74 -9.58 6.32 5.36
CA PRO A 74 -9.66 7.72 4.97
C PRO A 74 -8.39 8.20 4.29
N GLY A 75 -8.50 9.35 3.61
CA GLY A 75 -7.39 10.02 2.95
C GLY A 75 -7.36 9.76 1.44
N PRO A 76 -6.39 10.37 0.74
CA PRO A 76 -6.25 10.19 -0.70
C PRO A 76 -5.84 8.75 -1.00
N HIS A 77 -6.42 8.20 -2.07
CA HIS A 77 -6.01 6.92 -2.63
C HIS A 77 -5.14 7.16 -3.86
N THR A 78 -4.29 6.19 -4.18
CA THR A 78 -3.40 6.21 -5.35
C THR A 78 -3.53 4.90 -6.13
N ASN A 79 -2.96 4.85 -7.33
CA ASN A 79 -2.78 3.61 -8.09
C ASN A 79 -1.32 3.11 -8.08
N THR A 80 -0.47 3.70 -7.23
CA THR A 80 0.94 3.29 -7.11
C THR A 80 1.07 1.95 -6.39
N ASN A 81 1.69 0.96 -7.04
CA ASN A 81 1.92 -0.35 -6.46
C ASN A 81 2.86 -0.26 -5.22
N PRO A 82 2.44 -0.74 -4.03
CA PRO A 82 3.22 -0.62 -2.79
C PRO A 82 4.61 -1.26 -2.83
N ARG A 83 4.81 -2.27 -3.68
CA ARG A 83 6.09 -3.00 -3.77
C ARG A 83 7.03 -2.39 -4.79
N THR A 84 6.52 -1.95 -5.95
CA THR A 84 7.37 -1.49 -7.06
C THR A 84 7.46 0.02 -7.18
N GLY A 85 6.53 0.77 -6.57
CA GLY A 85 6.42 2.22 -6.76
C GLY A 85 5.90 2.62 -8.15
N MET A 86 5.55 1.65 -9.00
CA MET A 86 5.06 1.92 -10.35
C MET A 86 3.53 2.05 -10.37
N PRO A 87 2.95 2.85 -11.28
CA PRO A 87 1.50 2.90 -11.48
C PRO A 87 0.93 1.53 -11.88
N ASP A 88 -0.20 1.17 -11.28
CA ASP A 88 -0.95 -0.07 -11.52
C ASP A 88 -2.44 0.29 -11.67
N LEU A 89 -2.93 0.30 -12.91
CA LEU A 89 -4.28 0.77 -13.25
C LEU A 89 -5.40 -0.14 -12.71
N ASP A 90 -5.07 -1.39 -12.36
CA ASP A 90 -6.02 -2.35 -11.82
C ASP A 90 -6.11 -2.26 -10.29
N ARG A 91 -5.53 -1.21 -9.68
CA ARG A 91 -5.43 -1.06 -8.23
C ARG A 91 -5.85 0.31 -7.71
N ILE A 92 -6.51 0.27 -6.56
CA ILE A 92 -6.72 1.42 -5.69
C ILE A 92 -5.98 1.12 -4.39
N VAL A 93 -5.07 1.99 -4.00
CA VAL A 93 -4.14 1.80 -2.88
C VAL A 93 -4.40 2.87 -1.84
N SER A 94 -4.44 2.47 -0.57
CA SER A 94 -4.63 3.37 0.56
C SER A 94 -3.45 4.36 0.68
N GLY A 95 -3.70 5.52 1.29
CA GLY A 95 -2.66 6.55 1.44
C GLY A 95 -1.43 6.12 2.25
N ASP A 96 -1.57 5.09 3.10
CA ASP A 96 -0.48 4.48 3.85
C ASP A 96 0.24 3.34 3.10
N ALA A 97 -0.17 3.04 1.86
CA ALA A 97 0.32 1.94 1.02
C ALA A 97 0.24 0.54 1.64
N LYS A 98 -0.55 0.35 2.70
CA LYS A 98 -0.69 -0.95 3.39
C LYS A 98 -1.86 -1.77 2.88
N ARG A 99 -2.80 -1.17 2.17
CA ARG A 99 -4.03 -1.81 1.71
C ARG A 99 -4.30 -1.45 0.27
N SER A 100 -4.84 -2.39 -0.49
CA SER A 100 -5.29 -2.11 -1.84
C SER A 100 -6.48 -2.95 -2.26
N ILE A 101 -7.35 -2.37 -3.06
CA ILE A 101 -8.31 -3.11 -3.87
C ILE A 101 -7.63 -3.44 -5.20
N ARG A 102 -7.65 -4.71 -5.61
CA ARG A 102 -7.30 -5.11 -6.99
C ARG A 102 -8.55 -5.55 -7.73
N TYR A 103 -8.76 -4.93 -8.87
CA TYR A 103 -9.90 -5.14 -9.74
C TYR A 103 -9.53 -4.77 -11.18
N GLY A 104 -9.15 -5.77 -11.97
CA GLY A 104 -8.70 -5.59 -13.34
C GLY A 104 -9.50 -6.38 -14.36
N SER A 105 -8.88 -6.63 -15.51
CA SER A 105 -9.54 -7.31 -16.64
C SER A 105 -10.04 -8.72 -16.31
N HIS A 106 -9.37 -9.46 -15.43
CA HIS A 106 -9.77 -10.81 -15.03
C HIS A 106 -11.08 -10.77 -14.21
N GLU A 107 -11.19 -9.78 -13.35
CA GLU A 107 -12.28 -9.54 -12.43
C GLU A 107 -13.51 -8.98 -13.17
N MET A 108 -13.29 -7.99 -14.05
CA MET A 108 -14.33 -7.34 -14.86
C MET A 108 -15.01 -8.27 -15.86
N ASN A 109 -14.25 -9.18 -16.48
CA ASN A 109 -14.78 -10.08 -17.52
C ASN A 109 -15.21 -11.45 -16.99
N SER A 110 -15.20 -11.63 -15.66
CA SER A 110 -15.64 -12.87 -15.04
C SER A 110 -17.16 -13.05 -15.19
N LYS A 111 -17.62 -14.31 -15.17
CA LYS A 111 -19.07 -14.62 -15.22
C LYS A 111 -19.78 -13.90 -14.07
N PRO A 112 -21.02 -13.38 -14.25
CA PRO A 112 -21.77 -12.68 -13.19
C PRO A 112 -21.81 -13.41 -11.84
N SER A 113 -21.91 -14.74 -11.86
CA SER A 113 -21.92 -15.60 -10.66
C SER A 113 -20.55 -15.82 -10.01
N LYS A 114 -19.47 -15.46 -10.70
CA LYS A 114 -18.08 -15.56 -10.25
C LYS A 114 -17.43 -14.18 -10.09
N HIS A 115 -18.21 -13.12 -10.20
CA HIS A 115 -17.67 -11.78 -10.08
C HIS A 115 -17.08 -11.53 -8.69
N HIS A 116 -15.89 -10.94 -8.65
CA HIS A 116 -15.12 -10.73 -7.43
C HIS A 116 -14.11 -9.59 -7.58
N TYR A 117 -13.66 -9.06 -6.46
CA TYR A 117 -12.49 -8.20 -6.34
C TYR A 117 -11.58 -8.75 -5.23
N HIS A 118 -10.37 -8.22 -5.13
CA HIS A 118 -9.39 -8.62 -4.12
C HIS A 118 -9.14 -7.48 -3.13
N GLU A 119 -9.24 -7.78 -1.84
CA GLU A 119 -8.76 -6.93 -0.73
C GLU A 119 -7.37 -7.42 -0.34
N GLU A 120 -6.34 -6.64 -0.63
CA GLU A 120 -4.95 -7.01 -0.39
C GLU A 120 -4.35 -6.16 0.75
N THR A 121 -3.75 -6.81 1.74
CA THR A 121 -2.98 -6.18 2.80
C THR A 121 -1.50 -6.46 2.60
N TRP A 122 -0.69 -5.41 2.62
CA TRP A 122 0.73 -5.41 2.30
C TRP A 122 1.55 -5.26 3.59
N THR A 123 2.45 -6.21 3.82
CA THR A 123 3.35 -6.20 4.99
C THR A 123 4.80 -6.29 4.54
N LEU A 124 5.56 -5.22 4.78
CA LEU A 124 6.99 -5.17 4.50
C LEU A 124 7.79 -5.77 5.67
N GLU A 125 8.45 -6.90 5.42
CA GLU A 125 9.44 -7.49 6.33
C GLU A 125 10.82 -6.87 6.07
N LEU A 126 11.23 -5.96 6.95
CA LEU A 126 12.43 -5.15 6.79
C LEU A 126 13.72 -5.97 6.80
N LYS A 127 13.79 -7.05 7.59
CA LYS A 127 15.02 -7.87 7.71
C LYS A 127 15.41 -8.55 6.40
N THR A 128 14.42 -8.90 5.60
CA THR A 128 14.62 -9.63 4.34
C THR A 128 14.33 -8.78 3.12
N ASN A 129 13.90 -7.52 3.32
CA ASN A 129 13.35 -6.65 2.29
C ASN A 129 12.30 -7.38 1.43
N THR A 130 11.33 -8.00 2.09
CA THR A 130 10.30 -8.83 1.45
C THR A 130 8.93 -8.23 1.68
N MET A 131 8.16 -8.04 0.61
CA MET A 131 6.79 -7.59 0.68
C MET A 131 5.84 -8.78 0.62
N ASN A 132 5.13 -9.05 1.72
CA ASN A 132 4.12 -10.09 1.82
C ASN A 132 2.72 -9.53 1.55
N VAL A 133 1.86 -10.38 0.97
CA VAL A 133 0.49 -10.01 0.59
C VAL A 133 -0.51 -11.01 1.13
N ASP A 134 -1.38 -10.54 2.01
CA ASP A 134 -2.61 -11.24 2.41
C ASP A 134 -3.74 -10.77 1.50
N ASN A 135 -4.20 -11.67 0.62
CA ASN A 135 -5.16 -11.38 -0.43
C ASN A 135 -6.49 -12.07 -0.12
N THR A 136 -7.54 -11.28 0.12
CA THR A 136 -8.89 -11.78 0.37
C THR A 136 -9.77 -11.55 -0.86
N VAL A 137 -10.25 -12.64 -1.46
CA VAL A 137 -11.21 -12.62 -2.55
C VAL A 137 -12.61 -12.35 -2.02
N ILE A 138 -13.22 -11.26 -2.48
CA ILE A 138 -14.59 -10.88 -2.13
C ILE A 138 -15.50 -11.13 -3.32
N ARG A 139 -16.45 -12.05 -3.17
CA ARG A 139 -17.48 -12.31 -4.19
C ARG A 139 -18.49 -11.18 -4.21
N VAL A 140 -18.82 -10.71 -5.40
CA VAL A 140 -19.86 -9.70 -5.64
C VAL A 140 -20.83 -10.25 -6.68
N PRO A 141 -21.80 -11.09 -6.28
CA PRO A 141 -22.74 -11.69 -7.21
C PRO A 141 -23.53 -10.63 -7.96
N LEU A 142 -23.38 -10.60 -9.29
CA LEU A 142 -24.14 -9.70 -10.14
C LEU A 142 -25.44 -10.41 -10.53
N LEU A 143 -26.57 -9.73 -10.35
CA LEU A 143 -27.86 -10.23 -10.83
C LEU A 143 -27.78 -10.40 -12.35
N LYS A 144 -28.26 -11.55 -12.85
CA LYS A 144 -28.40 -11.73 -14.30
C LYS A 144 -29.42 -10.70 -14.79
N LYS A 145 -29.00 -9.85 -15.73
CA LYS A 145 -29.94 -9.07 -16.53
C LYS A 145 -30.77 -10.01 -17.40
#